data_AF-A0A1F3XES8-F1
#
_entry.id   AF-A0A1F3XES8-F1
#
_cell.length_a   1.000
_cell.length_b   1.000
_cell.length_c   1.000
_cell.angle_alpha   90.00
_cell.angle_beta   90.00
_cell.angle_gamma   90.00
#
_symmetry.space_group_name_H-M   'P 1'
#
loop_
_entity.id
_entity.type
_entity.pdbx_description
1 polymer ?
#
loop_
_entity_poly.entity_id
_entity_poly.type
_entity_poly.pdbx_seq_one_letter_code
_entity_poly.pdbx_strand_id
1 'polypeptide(L)'
;EQARASQRDRRHEWACFAAQQSAEKALKGLHLAKGQEAWGHVLTTLLRELPVQVPESFVEKAKVLDNFYVATRCVNGHAAGAPFEHYGSLQSDQAIRYADEIIEFVRSQMA
;
A
#
# COMPACT_ATOMS: atom_id res chain seq x y z
N GLU A 1 0.07 5.15 -10.99
CA GLU A 1 -0.87 5.80 -11.94
C GLU A 1 -2.33 5.49 -11.63
N GLN A 2 -2.71 4.20 -11.62
CA GLN A 2 -4.10 3.78 -11.39
C GLN A 2 -4.73 4.36 -10.11
N ALA A 3 -3.99 4.39 -8.99
CA ALA A 3 -4.50 4.96 -7.74
C ALA A 3 -4.95 6.43 -7.90
N ARG A 4 -4.15 7.24 -8.62
CA ARG A 4 -4.47 8.65 -8.90
C ARG A 4 -5.64 8.80 -9.87
N ALA A 5 -5.77 7.90 -10.85
CA ALA A 5 -6.91 7.89 -11.75
C ALA A 5 -8.21 7.58 -11.00
N SER A 6 -8.23 6.52 -10.19
CA SER A 6 -9.38 6.19 -9.34
C SER A 6 -9.77 7.33 -8.41
N GLN A 7 -8.78 8.01 -7.81
CA GLN A 7 -9.04 9.16 -6.94
C GLN A 7 -9.71 10.33 -7.70
N ARG A 8 -9.24 10.67 -8.91
CA ARG A 8 -9.85 11.72 -9.74
C ARG A 8 -11.30 11.38 -10.10
N ASP A 9 -11.58 10.10 -10.33
CA ASP A 9 -12.92 9.58 -10.60
C ASP A 9 -13.76 9.41 -9.31
N ARG A 10 -13.26 9.86 -8.15
CA ARG A 10 -13.90 9.74 -6.83
C ARG A 10 -14.19 8.30 -6.39
N ARG A 11 -13.45 7.33 -6.95
CA ARG A 11 -13.44 5.92 -6.56
C ARG A 11 -12.34 5.71 -5.51
N HIS A 12 -12.56 6.25 -4.32
CA HIS A 12 -11.55 6.36 -3.26
C HIS A 12 -11.12 5.00 -2.70
N GLU A 13 -12.03 4.03 -2.59
CA GLU A 13 -11.75 2.65 -2.22
C GLU A 13 -10.78 1.99 -3.21
N TRP A 14 -10.99 2.21 -4.51
CA TRP A 14 -10.09 1.71 -5.55
C TRP A 14 -8.76 2.45 -5.56
N ALA A 15 -8.73 3.73 -5.22
CA ALA A 15 -7.50 4.48 -5.06
C ALA A 15 -6.66 3.91 -3.91
N CYS A 16 -7.27 3.67 -2.75
CA CYS A 16 -6.63 3.06 -1.58
C CYS A 16 -6.08 1.66 -1.89
N PHE A 17 -6.89 0.81 -2.54
CA PHE A 17 -6.46 -0.54 -2.94
C PHE A 17 -5.26 -0.51 -3.90
N ALA A 18 -5.35 0.33 -4.94
CA ALA A 18 -4.27 0.46 -5.92
C ALA A 18 -2.99 1.03 -5.29
N ALA A 19 -3.10 1.92 -4.32
CA ALA A 19 -1.95 2.44 -3.56
C ALA A 19 -1.27 1.33 -2.74
N GLN A 20 -2.04 0.53 -2.01
CA GLN A 20 -1.51 -0.64 -1.27
C GLN A 20 -0.81 -1.62 -2.22
N GLN A 21 -1.43 -1.97 -3.35
CA GLN A 21 -0.81 -2.85 -4.35
C GLN A 21 0.46 -2.27 -4.95
N SER A 22 0.52 -0.96 -5.19
CA SER A 22 1.71 -0.31 -5.73
C SER A 22 2.90 -0.46 -4.78
N ALA A 23 2.68 -0.22 -3.48
CA ALA A 23 3.69 -0.44 -2.46
C ALA A 23 4.08 -1.92 -2.31
N GLU A 24 3.10 -2.85 -2.38
CA GLU A 24 3.37 -4.30 -2.36
C GLU A 24 4.32 -4.72 -3.46
N LYS A 25 4.05 -4.32 -4.70
CA LYS A 25 4.88 -4.72 -5.84
C LYS A 25 6.27 -4.09 -5.80
N ALA A 26 6.38 -2.84 -5.35
CA ALA A 26 7.67 -2.20 -5.14
C ALA A 26 8.52 -2.96 -4.11
N LEU A 27 7.94 -3.28 -2.95
CA LEU A 27 8.65 -4.01 -1.90
C LEU A 27 9.06 -5.42 -2.36
N LYS A 28 8.17 -6.15 -3.04
CA LYS A 28 8.52 -7.45 -3.62
C LYS A 28 9.62 -7.34 -4.68
N GLY A 29 9.63 -6.26 -5.46
CA GLY A 29 10.72 -5.96 -6.38
C GLY A 29 12.06 -5.75 -5.67
N LEU A 30 12.06 -5.07 -4.52
CA LEU A 30 13.26 -4.91 -3.70
C LEU A 30 13.75 -6.24 -3.14
N HIS A 31 12.86 -7.08 -2.62
CA HIS A 31 13.19 -8.45 -2.18
C HIS A 31 13.89 -9.24 -3.29
N LEU A 32 13.31 -9.25 -4.49
CA LEU A 32 13.92 -9.91 -5.66
C LEU A 32 15.30 -9.32 -5.99
N ALA A 33 15.46 -8.00 -5.94
CA ALA A 33 16.75 -7.34 -6.17
C ALA A 33 17.80 -7.66 -5.09
N LYS A 34 17.38 -8.07 -3.89
CA LYS A 34 18.25 -8.55 -2.80
C LYS A 34 18.38 -10.08 -2.77
N GLY A 35 17.90 -10.79 -3.80
CA GLY A 35 17.99 -12.24 -3.90
C GLY A 35 17.04 -13.01 -2.98
N GLN A 36 15.95 -12.39 -2.54
CA GLN A 36 14.90 -12.99 -1.72
C GLN A 36 13.61 -13.19 -2.52
N GLU A 37 12.86 -14.22 -2.17
CA GLU A 37 11.45 -14.35 -2.54
C GLU A 37 10.57 -13.87 -1.39
N ALA A 38 9.55 -13.06 -1.71
CA ALA A 38 8.64 -12.53 -0.70
C ALA A 38 7.18 -12.80 -1.06
N TRP A 39 6.41 -13.26 -0.07
CA TRP A 39 5.04 -13.74 -0.22
C TRP A 39 4.04 -12.93 0.60
N GLY A 40 2.75 -13.06 0.29
CA GLY A 40 1.67 -12.38 1.01
C GLY A 40 1.45 -10.92 0.61
N HIS A 41 0.60 -10.23 1.36
CA HIS A 41 0.10 -8.88 1.05
C HIS A 41 0.32 -7.86 2.19
N VAL A 42 0.91 -8.32 3.29
CA VAL A 42 1.17 -7.49 4.48
C VAL A 42 2.47 -6.73 4.27
N LEU A 43 2.37 -5.45 3.93
CA LEU A 43 3.49 -4.55 3.67
C LEU A 43 4.38 -4.40 4.91
N THR A 44 3.78 -4.43 6.11
CA THR A 44 4.53 -4.40 7.38
C THR A 44 5.51 -5.57 7.48
N THR A 45 5.09 -6.77 7.10
CA THR A 45 5.94 -7.97 7.05
C THR A 45 6.99 -7.82 5.96
N LEU A 46 6.58 -7.45 4.75
CA LEU A 46 7.49 -7.24 3.63
C LEU A 46 8.61 -6.24 3.95
N LEU A 47 8.32 -5.16 4.68
CA LEU A 47 9.33 -4.20 5.11
C LEU A 47 10.30 -4.79 6.14
N ARG A 48 9.77 -5.48 7.16
CA ARG A 48 10.58 -6.01 8.26
C ARG A 48 11.52 -7.14 7.83
N GLU A 49 11.18 -7.86 6.77
CA GLU A 49 11.98 -8.97 6.25
C GLU A 49 13.08 -8.52 5.25
N LEU A 50 13.15 -7.23 4.92
CA LEU A 50 14.19 -6.71 4.05
C LEU A 50 15.56 -6.69 4.75
N PRO A 51 16.66 -7.02 4.06
CA PRO A 51 18.02 -6.98 4.58
C PRO A 51 18.61 -5.57 4.49
N VAL A 52 17.80 -4.55 4.77
CA VAL A 52 18.21 -3.14 4.81
C VAL A 52 17.59 -2.47 6.02
N GLN A 53 18.18 -1.36 6.46
CA GLN A 53 17.61 -0.60 7.56
C GLN A 53 16.34 0.13 7.10
N VAL A 54 15.19 -0.26 7.65
CA VAL A 54 13.90 0.39 7.42
C VAL A 54 13.58 1.31 8.60
N PRO A 55 13.39 2.63 8.39
CA PRO A 55 12.93 3.52 9.45
C PRO A 55 11.52 3.14 9.93
N GLU A 56 11.27 3.20 11.24
CA GLU A 56 9.97 2.82 11.83
C GLU A 56 8.79 3.63 11.24
N SER A 57 9.05 4.86 10.78
CA SER A 57 8.03 5.67 10.09
C SER A 57 7.46 5.00 8.84
N PHE A 58 8.22 4.15 8.14
CA PHE A 58 7.72 3.38 6.99
C PHE A 58 6.86 2.20 7.44
N VAL A 59 7.20 1.58 8.58
CA VAL A 59 6.39 0.52 9.19
C VAL A 59 5.02 1.06 9.58
N GLU A 60 4.94 2.26 10.18
CA GLU A 60 3.66 2.91 10.50
C GLU A 60 2.83 3.22 9.24
N LYS A 61 3.46 3.70 8.16
CA LYS A 61 2.77 3.92 6.87
C LYS A 61 2.26 2.61 6.27
N ALA A 62 3.04 1.54 6.36
CA ALA A 62 2.65 0.22 5.90
C ALA A 62 1.45 -0.33 6.65
N LYS A 63 1.39 -0.17 7.98
CA LYS A 63 0.21 -0.54 8.79
C LYS A 63 -1.07 0.15 8.30
N VAL A 64 -0.99 1.43 7.92
CA VAL A 64 -2.14 2.14 7.33
C VAL A 64 -2.54 1.49 6.00
N LEU A 65 -1.59 1.25 5.11
CA LEU A 65 -1.85 0.65 3.81
C LEU A 65 -2.35 -0.81 3.90
N ASP A 66 -1.91 -1.58 4.89
CA ASP A 66 -2.34 -2.98 5.10
C ASP A 66 -3.85 -3.10 5.30
N ASN A 67 -4.49 -2.08 5.90
CA ASN A 67 -5.95 -2.02 6.04
C ASN A 67 -6.70 -1.91 4.70
N PHE A 68 -6.02 -1.53 3.61
CA PHE A 68 -6.62 -1.32 2.31
C PHE A 68 -6.55 -2.52 1.38
N TYR A 69 -5.92 -3.63 1.79
CA TYR A 69 -5.85 -4.82 0.94
C TYR A 69 -7.21 -5.55 0.80
N VAL A 70 -7.91 -5.77 1.92
CA VAL A 70 -9.17 -6.54 1.96
C VAL A 70 -10.40 -5.61 2.01
N ALA A 71 -10.42 -4.67 2.96
CA ALA A 71 -11.63 -3.92 3.31
C ALA A 71 -12.15 -2.99 2.20
N THR A 72 -11.30 -2.63 1.23
CA THR A 72 -11.65 -1.82 0.05
C THR A 72 -12.46 -2.59 -0.99
N ARG A 73 -12.52 -3.93 -0.91
CA ARG A 73 -13.13 -4.78 -1.93
C ARG A 73 -14.20 -5.73 -1.37
N CYS A 74 -14.08 -6.10 -0.09
CA CYS A 74 -14.96 -7.10 0.50
C CYS A 74 -16.11 -6.44 1.26
N VAL A 75 -17.34 -6.82 0.95
CA VAL A 75 -18.55 -6.28 1.60
C VAL A 75 -18.56 -6.55 3.11
N ASN A 76 -17.95 -7.66 3.55
CA ASN A 76 -17.79 -7.98 4.97
C ASN A 76 -16.56 -7.31 5.63
N GLY A 77 -15.87 -6.41 4.92
CA GLY A 77 -14.74 -5.65 5.45
C GLY A 77 -15.14 -4.55 6.43
N HIS A 78 -16.42 -4.18 6.43
CA HIS A 78 -17.03 -3.21 7.34
C HIS A 78 -18.31 -3.80 7.95
N ALA A 79 -18.76 -3.23 9.07
CA ALA A 79 -19.93 -3.74 9.79
C ALA A 79 -21.24 -3.64 8.98
N ALA A 80 -21.34 -2.66 8.08
CA ALA A 80 -22.48 -2.46 7.18
C ALA A 80 -22.05 -1.61 5.97
N GLY A 81 -22.87 -1.61 4.91
CA GLY A 81 -22.64 -0.82 3.70
C GLY A 81 -21.66 -1.45 2.71
N ALA A 82 -21.61 -0.88 1.51
CA ALA A 82 -20.67 -1.27 0.47
C ALA A 82 -19.29 -0.61 0.71
N PRO A 83 -18.19 -1.25 0.27
CA PRO A 83 -16.84 -0.72 0.51
C PRO A 83 -16.67 0.75 0.10
N PHE A 84 -17.20 1.17 -1.06
CA PHE A 84 -17.04 2.54 -1.58
C PHE A 84 -17.64 3.62 -0.66
N GLU A 85 -18.56 3.28 0.24
CA GLU A 85 -19.20 4.23 1.15
C GLU A 85 -18.26 4.63 2.31
N HIS A 86 -17.23 3.83 2.59
CA HIS A 86 -16.34 4.00 3.76
C HIS A 86 -15.03 4.75 3.45
N TYR A 87 -14.77 5.06 2.19
CA TYR A 87 -13.51 5.71 1.77
C TYR A 87 -13.80 7.04 1.08
N GLY A 88 -13.08 8.08 1.51
CA GLY A 88 -13.15 9.42 0.93
C GLY A 88 -11.79 9.94 0.47
N SER A 89 -11.75 11.22 0.14
CA SER A 89 -10.55 11.91 -0.33
C SER A 89 -9.40 11.75 0.67
N LEU A 90 -9.65 11.97 1.96
CA LEU A 90 -8.66 11.86 3.04
C LEU A 90 -7.88 10.53 3.00
N GLN A 91 -8.61 9.41 2.94
CA GLN A 91 -7.99 8.09 2.89
C GLN A 91 -7.19 7.91 1.60
N SER A 92 -7.76 8.27 0.46
CA SER A 92 -7.08 8.11 -0.84
C SER A 92 -5.82 8.98 -0.96
N ASP A 93 -5.86 10.22 -0.48
CA ASP A 93 -4.72 11.15 -0.48
C ASP A 93 -3.59 10.60 0.38
N GLN A 94 -3.92 10.15 1.59
CA GLN A 94 -2.95 9.56 2.51
C GLN A 94 -2.35 8.25 1.94
N ALA A 95 -3.19 7.38 1.38
CA ALA A 95 -2.75 6.12 0.80
C ALA A 95 -1.78 6.34 -0.37
N ILE A 96 -2.12 7.23 -1.30
CA ILE A 96 -1.25 7.56 -2.44
C ILE A 96 0.08 8.11 -1.96
N ARG A 97 0.07 9.07 -1.03
CA ARG A 97 1.29 9.66 -0.48
C ARG A 97 2.20 8.61 0.18
N TYR A 98 1.63 7.73 1.01
CA TYR A 98 2.40 6.69 1.67
C TYR A 98 2.97 5.66 0.69
N ALA A 99 2.20 5.31 -0.36
CA ALA A 99 2.69 4.44 -1.42
C ALA A 99 3.83 5.10 -2.20
N ASP A 100 3.73 6.39 -2.54
CA ASP A 100 4.81 7.13 -3.21
C ASP A 100 6.08 7.13 -2.36
N GLU A 101 5.97 7.45 -1.06
CA GLU A 101 7.11 7.46 -0.15
C GLU A 101 7.80 6.09 -0.06
N ILE A 102 7.03 4.99 0.02
CA ILE A 102 7.57 3.62 0.01
C ILE A 102 8.26 3.30 -1.33
N ILE A 103 7.68 3.71 -2.45
CA ILE A 103 8.27 3.49 -3.79
C ILE A 103 9.60 4.23 -3.91
N GLU A 104 9.68 5.48 -3.44
CA GLU A 104 10.93 6.24 -3.43
C GLU A 104 11.98 5.62 -2.52
N PHE A 105 11.57 5.12 -1.34
CA PHE A 105 12.47 4.34 -0.49
C PHE A 105 13.02 3.11 -1.23
N VAL A 106 12.16 2.31 -1.87
CA VAL A 106 12.60 1.14 -2.67
C VAL A 106 13.60 1.55 -3.75
N ARG A 107 13.30 2.61 -4.50
CA ARG A 107 14.21 3.13 -5.54
C ARG A 107 15.59 3.48 -4.97
N SER A 108 15.64 4.13 -3.81
CA SER A 108 16.91 4.48 -3.15
C SER A 108 17.74 3.28 -2.69
N GLN A 109 17.10 2.12 -2.46
CA GLN A 109 17.79 0.89 -2.01
C GLN A 109 18.27 0.02 -3.18
N MET A 110 17.87 0.35 -4.41
CA MET A 110 18.24 -0.32 -5.65
C MET A 110 19.29 0.45 -6.47
N ALA A 111 19.56 1.70 -6.11
CA ALA A 111 20.58 2.55 -6.72
C ALA A 111 22.00 2.15 -6.28
#